data_AF-A0A5C7QB42-F1
#
_entry.id   AF-A0A5C7QB42-F1
#
_cell.length_a   1.000
_cell.length_b   1.000
_cell.length_c   1.000
_cell.angle_alpha   90.00
_cell.angle_beta   90.00
_cell.angle_gamma   90.00
#
_symmetry.space_group_name_H-M   'P 1'
#
loop_
_entity.id
_entity.type
_entity.pdbx_description
1 polymer ?
#
loop_
_entity_poly.entity_id
_entity_poly.type
_entity_poly.pdbx_seq_one_letter_code
_entity_poly.pdbx_strand_id
1 'polypeptide(L)'
;MRNGAKVDFTGVETVIGRDPNSVGKVLVSDPGSIWSNVGPVIIGIFGRADVTMDGGGVITVPNVIVVGQNLVTNSLNINGGTSPQSRGVLQTGFVESTDKNGRIKFNGGVLRAAADEPKFVRPDNNSSFIIDVLTRGAFIDTNGFTVGINRPFSGAGGLTKLGQGTLTLIAENAYLGPTAVEQGTLQLGAPPFGIGDNRLLKTTVLTVGNDDDVGSAMFNLNSFNQEVGALSSRGSTMSRRIINSGADLKALTVAQSNDTVYRGQLTGNLSLVKKGGGSLTITGDNTHAGPTIIEDGALVLNGVIAGSIIVKIGGVLRGTGHAGLISVQNGGTVSPGHDLGTLHVDGTYTQFAGGKLFVELGSINSFDKLQVMGDIMLDGILELSLQDGFVPSSGMSFDVLDWSGIRSGTFSTVMLPPLPNGLFWNTSKLYVSGHISVD
;
A
#
# COMPACT_ATOMS: atom_id res chain seq x y z
N MET A 1 23.46 -12.70 -27.57
CA MET A 1 23.11 -11.53 -28.38
C MET A 1 23.44 -10.30 -27.56
N ARG A 2 24.27 -9.40 -28.11
CA ARG A 2 24.83 -8.22 -27.43
C ARG A 2 24.98 -7.06 -28.40
N ASN A 3 25.22 -5.86 -27.88
CA ASN A 3 25.53 -4.65 -28.66
C ASN A 3 24.55 -4.38 -29.81
N GLY A 4 23.24 -4.50 -29.56
CA GLY A 4 22.21 -4.23 -30.58
C GLY A 4 21.93 -5.36 -31.57
N ALA A 5 22.55 -6.55 -31.39
CA ALA A 5 22.29 -7.70 -32.26
C ALA A 5 20.83 -8.15 -32.23
N LYS A 6 20.25 -8.44 -33.41
CA LYS A 6 18.88 -8.91 -33.57
C LYS A 6 18.84 -10.26 -34.27
N VAL A 7 18.03 -11.19 -33.76
CA VAL A 7 17.83 -12.51 -34.36
C VAL A 7 16.35 -12.89 -34.29
N ASP A 8 15.82 -13.32 -35.43
CA ASP A 8 14.44 -13.75 -35.57
C ASP A 8 14.40 -15.23 -35.98
N PHE A 9 13.73 -16.08 -35.19
CA PHE A 9 13.55 -17.49 -35.51
C PHE A 9 12.13 -17.75 -36.02
N THR A 10 12.03 -18.36 -37.20
CA THR A 10 10.76 -18.64 -37.89
C THR A 10 10.28 -20.09 -37.71
N GLY A 11 11.01 -20.89 -36.93
CA GLY A 11 10.66 -22.29 -36.66
C GLY A 11 9.42 -22.45 -35.78
N VAL A 12 8.85 -23.66 -35.79
CA VAL A 12 7.67 -24.03 -34.99
C VAL A 12 7.94 -24.02 -33.49
N GLU A 13 9.18 -24.21 -33.06
CA GLU A 13 9.65 -24.09 -31.67
C GLU A 13 11.17 -23.82 -31.64
N THR A 14 11.68 -23.34 -30.51
CA THR A 14 13.13 -23.33 -30.22
C THR A 14 13.39 -24.04 -28.90
N VAL A 15 14.29 -25.02 -28.94
CA VAL A 15 14.65 -25.84 -27.77
C VAL A 15 16.10 -25.59 -27.39
N ILE A 16 16.34 -25.31 -26.12
CA ILE A 16 17.67 -25.09 -25.55
C ILE A 16 17.95 -26.22 -24.59
N GLY A 17 19.08 -26.93 -24.73
CA GLY A 17 19.38 -28.08 -23.86
C GLY A 17 18.44 -29.27 -24.11
N ARG A 18 18.25 -29.66 -25.37
CA ARG A 18 17.34 -30.74 -25.79
C ARG A 18 17.80 -32.10 -25.28
N ASP A 19 19.05 -32.48 -25.52
CA ASP A 19 19.53 -33.85 -25.34
C ASP A 19 20.18 -34.09 -23.96
N PRO A 20 20.26 -35.36 -23.49
CA PRO A 20 20.94 -35.69 -22.23
C PRO A 20 22.39 -35.17 -22.19
N ASN A 21 22.81 -34.67 -21.03
CA ASN A 21 24.14 -34.07 -20.81
C ASN A 21 24.46 -32.82 -21.65
N SER A 22 23.53 -32.33 -22.48
CA SER A 22 23.71 -31.07 -23.20
C SER A 22 23.63 -29.89 -22.24
N VAL A 23 24.36 -28.82 -22.58
CA VAL A 23 24.32 -27.55 -21.85
C VAL A 23 24.04 -26.43 -22.83
N GLY A 24 22.87 -25.83 -22.73
CA GLY A 24 22.47 -24.64 -23.48
C GLY A 24 22.57 -23.39 -22.61
N LYS A 25 23.21 -22.34 -23.12
CA LYS A 25 23.25 -21.04 -22.45
C LYS A 25 22.93 -19.95 -23.45
N VAL A 26 21.91 -19.15 -23.16
CA VAL A 26 21.57 -17.97 -23.95
C VAL A 26 21.62 -16.74 -23.06
N LEU A 27 22.28 -15.70 -23.58
CA LEU A 27 22.27 -14.36 -23.01
C LEU A 27 21.80 -13.39 -24.08
N VAL A 28 20.78 -12.59 -23.76
CA VAL A 28 20.38 -11.42 -24.52
C VAL A 28 20.59 -10.20 -23.63
N SER A 29 21.59 -9.39 -23.96
CA SER A 29 21.94 -8.22 -23.16
C SER A 29 22.25 -7.00 -24.00
N ASP A 30 22.34 -5.86 -23.33
CA ASP A 30 22.59 -4.53 -23.89
C ASP A 30 21.35 -3.93 -24.60
N PRO A 31 21.16 -2.60 -24.54
CA PRO A 31 20.04 -1.96 -25.19
C PRO A 31 20.02 -2.23 -26.70
N GLY A 32 18.82 -2.53 -27.21
CA GLY A 32 18.59 -2.79 -28.64
C GLY A 32 18.90 -4.21 -29.11
N SER A 33 19.47 -5.07 -28.26
CA SER A 33 19.60 -6.50 -28.58
C SER A 33 18.27 -7.22 -28.44
N ILE A 34 17.87 -7.93 -29.50
CA ILE A 34 16.54 -8.54 -29.62
C ILE A 34 16.66 -9.99 -30.06
N TRP A 35 15.97 -10.87 -29.34
CA TRP A 35 15.65 -12.21 -29.80
C TRP A 35 14.14 -12.30 -30.01
N SER A 36 13.68 -12.62 -31.22
CA SER A 36 12.29 -12.97 -31.47
C SER A 36 12.09 -14.40 -31.98
N ASN A 37 10.95 -14.99 -31.64
CA ASN A 37 10.48 -16.26 -32.22
C ASN A 37 9.04 -16.16 -32.72
N VAL A 38 8.74 -16.95 -33.76
CA VAL A 38 7.35 -17.27 -34.15
C VAL A 38 6.76 -18.39 -33.28
N GLY A 39 7.55 -19.39 -32.91
CA GLY A 39 7.15 -20.51 -32.04
C GLY A 39 7.58 -20.34 -30.57
N PRO A 40 7.07 -21.17 -29.64
CA PRO A 40 7.48 -21.12 -28.24
C PRO A 40 8.99 -21.39 -28.04
N VAL A 41 9.50 -20.92 -26.90
CA VAL A 41 10.84 -21.28 -26.41
C VAL A 41 10.71 -22.31 -25.30
N ILE A 42 11.41 -23.44 -25.46
CA ILE A 42 11.50 -24.51 -24.48
C ILE A 42 12.92 -24.49 -23.88
N ILE A 43 12.99 -24.26 -22.57
CA ILE A 43 14.23 -24.17 -21.80
C ILE A 43 14.42 -25.48 -21.06
N GLY A 44 15.33 -26.28 -21.60
CA GLY A 44 15.58 -27.65 -21.17
C GLY A 44 14.58 -28.61 -21.81
N ILE A 45 15.04 -29.82 -22.13
CA ILE A 45 14.18 -31.01 -22.18
C ILE A 45 14.89 -32.09 -21.38
N PHE A 46 16.00 -32.64 -21.87
CA PHE A 46 16.83 -33.63 -21.19
C PHE A 46 18.20 -33.09 -20.72
N GLY A 47 18.56 -31.88 -21.15
CA GLY A 47 19.81 -31.20 -20.81
C GLY A 47 19.65 -30.08 -19.77
N ARG A 48 20.77 -29.40 -19.49
CA ARG A 48 20.83 -28.16 -18.71
C ARG A 48 20.64 -26.96 -19.64
N ALA A 49 19.84 -25.99 -19.24
CA ALA A 49 19.53 -24.81 -20.02
C ALA A 49 19.36 -23.58 -19.13
N ASP A 50 20.08 -22.51 -19.47
CA ASP A 50 19.90 -21.19 -18.87
C ASP A 50 19.61 -20.17 -19.96
N VAL A 51 18.47 -19.47 -19.86
CA VAL A 51 18.17 -18.30 -20.67
C VAL A 51 18.19 -17.08 -19.79
N THR A 52 18.98 -16.09 -20.19
CA THR A 52 19.14 -14.85 -19.44
C THR A 52 18.86 -13.67 -20.34
N MET A 53 18.01 -12.77 -19.86
CA MET A 53 17.91 -11.41 -20.36
C MET A 53 18.43 -10.46 -19.30
N ASP A 54 19.21 -9.47 -19.72
CA ASP A 54 19.83 -8.50 -18.81
C ASP A 54 20.15 -7.20 -19.53
N GLY A 55 20.49 -6.13 -18.81
CA GLY A 55 21.12 -4.94 -19.39
C GLY A 55 20.36 -4.25 -20.53
N GLY A 56 19.02 -4.37 -20.60
CA GLY A 56 18.21 -3.80 -21.68
C GLY A 56 17.95 -4.73 -22.87
N GLY A 57 18.45 -5.97 -22.84
CA GLY A 57 18.16 -6.97 -23.87
C GLY A 57 16.71 -7.46 -23.83
N VAL A 58 16.11 -7.68 -25.00
CA VAL A 58 14.69 -8.03 -25.14
C VAL A 58 14.51 -9.40 -25.80
N ILE A 59 13.68 -10.25 -25.19
CA ILE A 59 13.21 -11.51 -25.76
C ILE A 59 11.70 -11.38 -26.01
N THR A 60 11.25 -11.56 -27.25
CA THR A 60 9.83 -11.51 -27.63
C THR A 60 9.41 -12.83 -28.25
N VAL A 61 8.63 -13.62 -27.51
CA VAL A 61 8.26 -14.98 -27.92
C VAL A 61 6.81 -15.29 -27.54
N PRO A 62 6.08 -16.14 -28.27
CA PRO A 62 4.69 -16.43 -27.97
C PRO A 62 4.52 -16.92 -26.53
N ASN A 63 5.29 -17.94 -26.13
CA ASN A 63 5.27 -18.52 -24.79
C ASN A 63 6.65 -19.07 -24.42
N VAL A 64 6.93 -19.18 -23.12
CA VAL A 64 8.13 -19.82 -22.59
C VAL A 64 7.75 -21.01 -21.72
N ILE A 65 8.39 -22.16 -21.93
CA ILE A 65 8.25 -23.36 -21.12
C ILE A 65 9.61 -23.69 -20.51
N VAL A 66 9.70 -23.71 -19.19
CA VAL A 66 10.89 -24.11 -18.43
C VAL A 66 10.69 -25.53 -17.95
N VAL A 67 11.39 -26.48 -18.56
CA VAL A 67 11.27 -27.89 -18.20
C VAL A 67 12.20 -28.20 -17.03
N GLY A 68 11.71 -28.79 -15.95
CA GLY A 68 12.53 -28.96 -14.75
C GLY A 68 13.37 -30.25 -14.69
N GLN A 69 12.92 -31.48 -14.83
CA GLN A 69 13.63 -32.74 -14.57
C GLN A 69 14.19 -33.02 -13.15
N ASN A 70 14.23 -34.30 -12.77
CA ASN A 70 14.89 -34.77 -11.55
C ASN A 70 16.42 -34.49 -11.63
N LEU A 71 16.99 -33.86 -10.60
CA LEU A 71 18.43 -33.58 -10.41
C LEU A 71 19.09 -32.59 -11.40
N VAL A 72 18.33 -32.05 -12.35
CA VAL A 72 18.78 -31.01 -13.29
C VAL A 72 17.95 -29.75 -13.03
N THR A 73 18.57 -28.58 -13.13
CA THR A 73 17.88 -27.29 -12.96
C THR A 73 18.02 -26.52 -14.26
N ASN A 74 16.90 -26.05 -14.78
CA ASN A 74 16.81 -25.19 -15.95
C ASN A 74 16.25 -23.85 -15.50
N SER A 75 16.86 -22.76 -15.96
CA SER A 75 16.56 -21.43 -15.45
C SER A 75 16.15 -20.46 -16.54
N LEU A 76 15.07 -19.74 -16.30
CA LEU A 76 14.75 -18.48 -16.93
C LEU A 76 15.15 -17.35 -15.98
N ASN A 77 16.17 -16.57 -16.35
CA ASN A 77 16.69 -15.46 -15.55
C ASN A 77 16.27 -14.13 -16.19
N ILE A 78 15.41 -13.40 -15.48
CA ILE A 78 14.85 -12.10 -15.87
C ILE A 78 15.58 -11.02 -15.04
N ASN A 79 16.74 -10.59 -15.54
CA ASN A 79 17.66 -9.70 -14.83
C ASN A 79 17.57 -8.25 -15.33
N GLY A 80 18.03 -7.31 -14.51
CA GLY A 80 18.08 -5.92 -14.91
C GLY A 80 18.85 -5.03 -13.96
N GLY A 81 19.43 -3.95 -14.50
CA GLY A 81 20.07 -2.88 -13.74
C GLY A 81 19.08 -2.01 -12.97
N THR A 82 19.56 -0.90 -12.38
CA THR A 82 18.76 -0.07 -11.45
C THR A 82 17.91 0.94 -12.20
N SER A 83 18.30 1.30 -13.42
CA SER A 83 17.54 2.17 -14.30
C SER A 83 16.58 1.35 -15.18
N PRO A 84 15.41 1.91 -15.57
CA PRO A 84 14.46 1.23 -16.45
C PRO A 84 15.08 0.70 -17.76
N GLN A 85 15.99 1.46 -18.38
CA GLN A 85 16.62 1.11 -19.66
C GLN A 85 17.61 -0.05 -19.55
N SER A 86 18.08 -0.35 -18.34
CA SER A 86 19.02 -1.44 -18.06
C SER A 86 18.32 -2.76 -17.71
N ARG A 87 16.99 -2.80 -17.74
CA ARG A 87 16.23 -4.02 -17.44
C ARG A 87 16.13 -4.92 -18.66
N GLY A 88 16.55 -6.16 -18.54
CA GLY A 88 16.20 -7.19 -19.52
C GLY A 88 14.68 -7.39 -19.54
N VAL A 89 14.11 -7.64 -20.72
CA VAL A 89 12.66 -7.77 -20.90
C VAL A 89 12.32 -9.09 -21.57
N LEU A 90 11.42 -9.87 -20.96
CA LEU A 90 10.70 -10.95 -21.64
C LEU A 90 9.30 -10.46 -21.97
N GLN A 91 8.99 -10.31 -23.26
CA GLN A 91 7.63 -10.10 -23.72
C GLN A 91 7.04 -11.44 -24.21
N THR A 92 5.98 -11.91 -23.55
CA THR A 92 5.41 -13.21 -23.85
C THR A 92 3.93 -13.33 -23.49
N GLY A 93 3.27 -14.36 -24.00
CA GLY A 93 1.88 -14.72 -23.71
C GLY A 93 1.73 -15.44 -22.38
N PHE A 94 2.63 -16.39 -22.06
CA PHE A 94 2.78 -16.96 -20.71
C PHE A 94 4.17 -17.53 -20.47
N VAL A 95 4.49 -17.74 -19.19
CA VAL A 95 5.59 -18.59 -18.75
C VAL A 95 5.06 -19.77 -17.94
N GLU A 96 5.45 -20.96 -18.36
CA GLU A 96 5.12 -22.23 -17.71
C GLU A 96 6.40 -22.88 -17.18
N SER A 97 6.32 -23.48 -15.99
CA SER A 97 7.37 -24.35 -15.48
C SER A 97 6.82 -25.74 -15.26
N THR A 98 7.44 -26.74 -15.88
CA THR A 98 7.10 -28.15 -15.66
C THR A 98 7.98 -28.72 -14.55
N ASP A 99 7.41 -29.55 -13.69
CA ASP A 99 8.03 -30.30 -12.60
C ASP A 99 8.82 -29.48 -11.54
N LYS A 100 9.61 -30.16 -10.68
CA LYS A 100 10.18 -29.61 -9.43
C LYS A 100 11.37 -28.67 -9.60
N ASN A 101 12.07 -28.69 -10.74
CA ASN A 101 13.36 -27.98 -10.87
C ASN A 101 13.43 -26.91 -11.96
N GLY A 102 12.33 -26.62 -12.66
CA GLY A 102 12.26 -25.44 -13.53
C GLY A 102 12.21 -24.18 -12.66
N ARG A 103 13.11 -23.23 -12.90
CA ARG A 103 13.23 -22.01 -12.09
C ARG A 103 12.99 -20.76 -12.93
N ILE A 104 12.06 -19.92 -12.49
CA ILE A 104 11.92 -18.54 -12.96
C ILE A 104 12.51 -17.64 -11.89
N LYS A 105 13.53 -16.86 -12.26
CA LYS A 105 14.25 -15.98 -11.35
C LYS A 105 14.13 -14.54 -11.81
N PHE A 106 13.61 -13.68 -10.94
CA PHE A 106 13.60 -12.24 -11.14
C PHE A 106 14.74 -11.58 -10.37
N ASN A 107 15.51 -10.76 -11.07
CA ASN A 107 16.55 -9.92 -10.47
C ASN A 107 16.61 -8.56 -11.14
N GLY A 108 15.48 -7.85 -11.13
CA GLY A 108 15.34 -6.50 -11.67
C GLY A 108 14.93 -6.43 -13.14
N GLY A 109 14.75 -7.56 -13.83
CA GLY A 109 14.20 -7.56 -15.19
C GLY A 109 12.67 -7.46 -15.22
N VAL A 110 12.12 -7.26 -16.42
CA VAL A 110 10.68 -7.10 -16.68
C VAL A 110 10.11 -8.33 -17.37
N LEU A 111 9.04 -8.89 -16.82
CA LEU A 111 8.14 -9.77 -17.55
C LEU A 111 6.96 -8.94 -18.07
N ARG A 112 6.83 -8.86 -19.40
CA ARG A 112 5.82 -8.07 -20.11
C ARG A 112 4.79 -8.96 -20.78
N ALA A 113 3.51 -8.68 -20.55
CA ALA A 113 2.42 -9.40 -21.19
C ALA A 113 2.25 -9.04 -22.67
N ALA A 114 1.94 -10.04 -23.49
CA ALA A 114 1.63 -9.88 -24.91
C ALA A 114 0.13 -10.07 -25.24
N ALA A 115 -0.66 -10.59 -24.29
CA ALA A 115 -2.10 -10.81 -24.41
C ALA A 115 -2.73 -10.96 -23.02
N ASP A 116 -4.06 -10.99 -22.96
CA ASP A 116 -4.79 -11.40 -21.75
C ASP A 116 -4.48 -12.87 -21.43
N GLU A 117 -4.09 -13.15 -20.19
CA GLU A 117 -3.76 -14.50 -19.75
C GLU A 117 -3.93 -14.64 -18.23
N PRO A 118 -5.07 -15.18 -17.76
CA PRO A 118 -5.34 -15.36 -16.33
C PRO A 118 -4.33 -16.25 -15.61
N LYS A 119 -3.53 -17.05 -16.34
CA LYS A 119 -2.47 -17.91 -15.81
C LYS A 119 -1.11 -17.56 -16.43
N PHE A 120 -0.77 -16.28 -16.40
CA PHE A 120 0.39 -15.70 -17.08
C PHE A 120 1.72 -16.28 -16.62
N VAL A 121 1.83 -16.55 -15.32
CA VAL A 121 2.87 -17.43 -14.78
C VAL A 121 2.22 -18.59 -14.08
N ARG A 122 2.50 -19.81 -14.56
CA ARG A 122 1.79 -21.01 -14.14
C ARG A 122 2.71 -22.23 -13.97
N PRO A 123 2.32 -23.16 -13.09
CA PRO A 123 2.95 -24.47 -13.05
C PRO A 123 2.38 -25.39 -14.14
N ASP A 124 2.99 -26.56 -14.29
CA ASP A 124 2.25 -27.75 -14.70
C ASP A 124 1.32 -28.25 -13.57
N ASN A 125 0.47 -29.23 -13.88
CA ASN A 125 -0.49 -29.81 -12.95
C ASN A 125 0.14 -30.59 -11.77
N ASN A 126 1.47 -30.67 -11.63
CA ASN A 126 2.12 -31.58 -10.67
C ASN A 126 3.37 -31.02 -9.94
N SER A 127 3.64 -29.70 -10.01
CA SER A 127 4.86 -29.09 -9.45
C SER A 127 4.66 -28.29 -8.15
N SER A 128 5.68 -28.36 -7.27
CA SER A 128 5.89 -27.46 -6.11
C SER A 128 6.64 -26.18 -6.53
N PHE A 129 6.19 -25.59 -7.63
CA PHE A 129 6.85 -24.48 -8.29
C PHE A 129 6.76 -23.18 -7.47
N ILE A 130 7.91 -22.52 -7.27
CA ILE A 130 8.05 -21.21 -6.62
C ILE A 130 8.78 -20.28 -7.58
N ILE A 131 8.33 -19.02 -7.64
CA ILE A 131 8.98 -17.98 -8.43
C ILE A 131 9.98 -17.25 -7.53
N ASP A 132 11.27 -17.31 -7.88
CA ASP A 132 12.32 -16.71 -7.06
C ASP A 132 12.47 -15.22 -7.36
N VAL A 133 12.30 -14.38 -6.35
CA VAL A 133 12.46 -12.93 -6.39
C VAL A 133 13.71 -12.54 -5.63
N LEU A 134 14.80 -12.31 -6.36
CA LEU A 134 16.08 -11.90 -5.81
C LEU A 134 16.06 -10.41 -5.46
N THR A 135 17.13 -9.92 -4.83
CA THR A 135 17.19 -8.61 -4.14
C THR A 135 16.75 -7.41 -4.97
N ARG A 136 16.85 -7.47 -6.30
CA ARG A 136 16.46 -6.37 -7.20
C ARG A 136 14.98 -6.41 -7.62
N GLY A 137 14.24 -7.42 -7.19
CA GLY A 137 12.79 -7.53 -7.34
C GLY A 137 12.31 -8.06 -8.68
N ALA A 138 11.00 -8.25 -8.78
CA ALA A 138 10.27 -8.64 -9.98
C ALA A 138 9.50 -7.44 -10.53
N PHE A 139 9.61 -7.20 -11.84
CA PHE A 139 8.84 -6.17 -12.54
C PHE A 139 7.86 -6.87 -13.48
N ILE A 140 6.56 -6.68 -13.24
CA ILE A 140 5.50 -7.27 -14.05
C ILE A 140 4.80 -6.15 -14.80
N ASP A 141 5.02 -6.07 -16.10
CA ASP A 141 4.40 -5.10 -17.00
C ASP A 141 3.21 -5.73 -17.71
N THR A 142 2.01 -5.31 -17.33
CA THR A 142 0.80 -5.85 -17.95
C THR A 142 0.58 -5.34 -19.36
N ASN A 143 1.28 -4.28 -19.78
CA ASN A 143 1.19 -3.75 -21.14
C ASN A 143 -0.26 -3.46 -21.61
N GLY A 144 -1.15 -3.15 -20.67
CA GLY A 144 -2.59 -2.94 -20.93
C GLY A 144 -3.49 -4.17 -20.79
N PHE A 145 -2.93 -5.37 -20.64
CA PHE A 145 -3.68 -6.63 -20.55
C PHE A 145 -4.09 -7.01 -19.12
N THR A 146 -5.01 -7.96 -19.01
CA THR A 146 -5.38 -8.63 -17.75
C THR A 146 -4.64 -9.95 -17.64
N VAL A 147 -3.78 -10.06 -16.64
CA VAL A 147 -2.94 -11.23 -16.39
C VAL A 147 -3.00 -11.70 -14.95
N GLY A 148 -2.75 -12.99 -14.72
CA GLY A 148 -2.72 -13.57 -13.37
C GLY A 148 -1.44 -14.35 -13.06
N ILE A 149 -0.99 -14.27 -11.81
CA ILE A 149 0.14 -15.05 -11.30
C ILE A 149 -0.39 -16.16 -10.42
N ASN A 150 -0.27 -17.40 -10.89
CA ASN A 150 -0.92 -18.55 -10.29
C ASN A 150 -0.14 -19.23 -9.18
N ARG A 151 1.00 -18.65 -8.80
CA ARG A 151 1.98 -19.24 -7.88
C ARG A 151 2.61 -18.17 -7.00
N PRO A 152 3.00 -18.51 -5.77
CA PRO A 152 3.61 -17.56 -4.88
C PRO A 152 5.00 -17.16 -5.40
N PHE A 153 5.24 -15.86 -5.41
CA PHE A 153 6.58 -15.29 -5.40
C PHE A 153 7.22 -15.51 -4.03
N SER A 154 8.52 -15.80 -3.99
CA SER A 154 9.30 -15.96 -2.75
C SER A 154 10.70 -15.39 -2.92
N GLY A 155 11.33 -14.96 -1.83
CA GLY A 155 12.71 -14.47 -1.85
C GLY A 155 12.88 -13.07 -1.26
N ALA A 156 14.09 -12.55 -1.31
CA ALA A 156 14.45 -11.31 -0.62
C ALA A 156 13.95 -10.02 -1.30
N GLY A 157 13.61 -10.05 -2.60
CA GLY A 157 13.20 -8.86 -3.34
C GLY A 157 11.73 -8.49 -3.20
N GLY A 158 11.34 -7.43 -3.90
CA GLY A 158 9.96 -6.92 -3.96
C GLY A 158 9.26 -7.16 -5.30
N LEU A 159 8.02 -6.70 -5.39
CA LEU A 159 7.20 -6.74 -6.60
C LEU A 159 6.88 -5.32 -7.07
N THR A 160 7.15 -5.02 -8.33
CA THR A 160 6.72 -3.78 -8.99
C THR A 160 5.77 -4.10 -10.13
N LYS A 161 4.56 -3.57 -10.05
CA LYS A 161 3.51 -3.67 -11.06
C LYS A 161 3.57 -2.45 -11.99
N LEU A 162 3.78 -2.71 -13.28
CA LEU A 162 3.82 -1.77 -14.40
C LEU A 162 2.66 -2.03 -15.39
N GLY A 163 2.49 -1.12 -16.35
CA GLY A 163 1.48 -1.23 -17.42
C GLY A 163 0.06 -0.92 -16.95
N GLN A 164 -0.78 -0.37 -17.84
CA GLN A 164 -2.13 0.12 -17.48
C GLN A 164 -3.17 -0.99 -17.23
N GLY A 165 -2.85 -2.24 -17.55
CA GLY A 165 -3.75 -3.38 -17.35
C GLY A 165 -3.78 -3.91 -15.91
N THR A 166 -4.44 -5.04 -15.70
CA THR A 166 -4.65 -5.64 -14.38
C THR A 166 -3.73 -6.84 -14.15
N LEU A 167 -3.04 -6.87 -13.00
CA LEU A 167 -2.33 -8.05 -12.52
C LEU A 167 -3.10 -8.64 -11.33
N THR A 168 -3.52 -9.90 -11.43
CA THR A 168 -4.16 -10.63 -10.33
C THR A 168 -3.16 -11.54 -9.64
N LEU A 169 -2.96 -11.36 -8.33
CA LEU A 169 -2.20 -12.29 -7.48
C LEU A 169 -3.16 -13.27 -6.82
N ILE A 170 -3.11 -14.54 -7.21
CA ILE A 170 -4.06 -15.53 -6.67
C ILE A 170 -3.51 -16.35 -5.50
N ALA A 171 -2.20 -16.31 -5.24
CA ALA A 171 -1.57 -17.02 -4.13
C ALA A 171 -1.02 -16.04 -3.07
N GLU A 172 -0.93 -16.50 -1.82
CA GLU A 172 -0.21 -15.78 -0.77
C GLU A 172 1.29 -15.77 -1.08
N ASN A 173 1.85 -14.59 -1.28
CA ASN A 173 3.26 -14.44 -1.66
C ASN A 173 4.15 -14.33 -0.42
N ALA A 174 5.37 -14.87 -0.53
CA ALA A 174 6.37 -14.94 0.52
C ALA A 174 7.65 -14.13 0.20
N TYR A 175 7.57 -13.17 -0.72
CA TYR A 175 8.68 -12.24 -0.95
C TYR A 175 8.78 -11.21 0.18
N LEU A 176 10.01 -10.86 0.57
CA LEU A 176 10.28 -10.03 1.75
C LEU A 176 10.36 -8.53 1.44
N GLY A 177 10.58 -8.15 0.18
CA GLY A 177 10.72 -6.77 -0.24
C GLY A 177 9.39 -6.05 -0.45
N PRO A 178 9.44 -4.75 -0.83
CA PRO A 178 8.27 -3.90 -0.97
C PRO A 178 7.38 -4.30 -2.15
N THR A 179 6.13 -3.86 -2.12
CA THR A 179 5.19 -3.96 -3.24
C THR A 179 4.89 -2.57 -3.78
N ALA A 180 5.23 -2.30 -5.04
CA ALA A 180 4.91 -1.06 -5.72
C ALA A 180 3.87 -1.28 -6.82
N VAL A 181 2.81 -0.46 -6.82
CA VAL A 181 1.87 -0.34 -7.93
C VAL A 181 2.15 0.97 -8.63
N GLU A 182 2.96 0.93 -9.68
CA GLU A 182 3.35 2.14 -10.41
C GLU A 182 2.31 2.48 -11.47
N GLN A 183 1.74 1.49 -12.16
CA GLN A 183 0.70 1.70 -13.17
C GLN A 183 -0.34 0.56 -13.22
N GLY A 184 -1.55 0.90 -13.62
CA GLY A 184 -2.69 -0.01 -13.75
C GLY A 184 -3.17 -0.55 -12.41
N THR A 185 -3.73 -1.76 -12.42
CA THR A 185 -4.35 -2.37 -11.24
C THR A 185 -3.55 -3.58 -10.75
N LEU A 186 -3.20 -3.61 -9.47
CA LEU A 186 -2.84 -4.83 -8.75
C LEU A 186 -4.06 -5.32 -7.98
N GLN A 187 -4.52 -6.53 -8.29
CA GLN A 187 -5.75 -7.11 -7.74
C GLN A 187 -5.46 -8.40 -6.97
N LEU A 188 -6.17 -8.61 -5.86
CA LEU A 188 -6.14 -9.88 -5.13
C LEU A 188 -7.13 -10.89 -5.72
N GLY A 189 -6.75 -12.17 -5.80
CA GLY A 189 -7.62 -13.23 -6.33
C GLY A 189 -7.61 -14.48 -5.44
N ALA A 190 -8.60 -15.36 -5.59
CA ALA A 190 -8.67 -16.60 -4.80
C ALA A 190 -7.66 -17.64 -5.32
N PRO A 191 -6.89 -18.33 -4.45
CA PRO A 191 -6.16 -19.51 -4.88
C PRO A 191 -7.16 -20.61 -5.22
N PRO A 192 -6.85 -21.50 -6.17
CA PRO A 192 -7.72 -22.63 -6.50
C PRO A 192 -7.93 -23.61 -5.32
N PHE A 193 -7.11 -23.54 -4.26
CA PHE A 193 -7.10 -24.54 -3.17
C PHE A 193 -6.89 -23.96 -1.75
N GLY A 194 -7.24 -22.70 -1.48
CA GLY A 194 -6.92 -22.09 -0.17
C GLY A 194 -7.92 -21.06 0.36
N ILE A 195 -7.92 -20.93 1.68
CA ILE A 195 -8.69 -19.95 2.46
C ILE A 195 -7.70 -19.01 3.16
N GLY A 196 -7.33 -17.93 2.48
CA GLY A 196 -6.45 -16.91 3.03
C GLY A 196 -6.88 -15.55 2.55
N ASP A 197 -6.84 -14.56 3.44
CA ASP A 197 -7.14 -13.18 3.09
C ASP A 197 -5.98 -12.54 2.33
N ASN A 198 -4.76 -12.60 2.89
CA ASN A 198 -3.60 -11.89 2.36
C ASN A 198 -3.06 -12.50 1.05
N ARG A 199 -2.60 -11.63 0.14
CA ARG A 199 -1.79 -12.01 -1.02
C ARG A 199 -0.42 -11.35 -1.03
N LEU A 200 -0.32 -10.16 -0.45
CA LEU A 200 0.97 -9.54 -0.17
C LEU A 200 1.46 -10.01 1.20
N LEU A 201 2.79 -10.06 1.37
CA LEU A 201 3.36 -10.34 2.68
C LEU A 201 2.99 -9.24 3.67
N LYS A 202 2.59 -9.61 4.88
CA LYS A 202 2.12 -8.66 5.91
C LYS A 202 3.13 -7.60 6.30
N THR A 203 4.42 -7.85 6.09
CA THR A 203 5.50 -6.89 6.39
C THR A 203 5.85 -5.99 5.21
N THR A 204 5.21 -6.16 4.04
CA THR A 204 5.52 -5.37 2.85
C THR A 204 5.19 -3.89 3.08
N VAL A 205 6.01 -3.01 2.53
CA VAL A 205 5.60 -1.63 2.28
C VAL A 205 4.83 -1.63 0.95
N LEU A 206 3.54 -1.29 1.01
CA LEU A 206 2.73 -1.05 -0.18
C LEU A 206 2.85 0.41 -0.62
N THR A 207 3.39 0.63 -1.81
CA THR A 207 3.51 1.96 -2.42
C THR A 207 2.60 2.05 -3.65
N VAL A 208 1.68 3.02 -3.67
CA VAL A 208 0.79 3.24 -4.81
C VAL A 208 1.14 4.56 -5.51
N GLY A 209 1.47 4.46 -6.79
CA GLY A 209 1.90 5.57 -7.63
C GLY A 209 3.36 5.49 -8.08
N ASN A 210 3.75 6.42 -8.95
CA ASN A 210 5.07 6.55 -9.56
C ASN A 210 5.48 8.03 -9.58
N ASP A 211 6.79 8.30 -9.58
CA ASP A 211 7.32 9.67 -9.54
C ASP A 211 7.25 10.39 -10.89
N ASP A 212 7.02 9.65 -11.97
CA ASP A 212 6.84 10.20 -13.32
C ASP A 212 5.42 10.76 -13.54
N ASP A 213 4.51 10.59 -12.56
CA ASP A 213 3.12 11.01 -12.59
C ASP A 213 2.34 10.55 -13.84
N VAL A 214 2.69 9.39 -14.39
CA VAL A 214 2.05 8.83 -15.58
C VAL A 214 0.96 7.82 -15.25
N GLY A 215 -0.16 7.92 -15.98
CA GLY A 215 -1.28 7.00 -15.90
C GLY A 215 -2.00 7.00 -14.56
N SER A 216 -2.48 5.82 -14.14
CA SER A 216 -3.12 5.63 -12.83
C SER A 216 -2.54 4.40 -12.14
N ALA A 217 -2.60 4.39 -10.81
CA ALA A 217 -2.22 3.24 -9.98
C ALA A 217 -3.37 2.85 -9.05
N MET A 218 -3.73 1.57 -9.07
CA MET A 218 -4.81 1.03 -8.25
C MET A 218 -4.41 -0.26 -7.54
N PHE A 219 -4.69 -0.34 -6.25
CA PHE A 219 -4.69 -1.61 -5.52
C PHE A 219 -6.13 -2.02 -5.19
N ASN A 220 -6.55 -3.20 -5.65
CA ASN A 220 -7.89 -3.72 -5.48
C ASN A 220 -7.90 -4.96 -4.58
N LEU A 221 -8.53 -4.84 -3.40
CA LEU A 221 -8.72 -5.93 -2.46
C LEU A 221 -9.62 -7.05 -2.99
N ASN A 222 -10.57 -6.73 -3.88
CA ASN A 222 -11.42 -7.70 -4.57
C ASN A 222 -11.98 -8.83 -3.67
N SER A 223 -12.71 -8.45 -2.62
CA SER A 223 -13.32 -9.36 -1.64
C SER A 223 -12.36 -10.05 -0.64
N PHE A 224 -11.12 -9.58 -0.52
CA PHE A 224 -10.16 -10.09 0.47
C PHE A 224 -9.76 -9.02 1.50
N ASN A 225 -9.47 -9.42 2.73
CA ASN A 225 -8.72 -8.55 3.63
C ASN A 225 -7.24 -8.55 3.25
N GLN A 226 -6.53 -7.46 3.52
CA GLN A 226 -5.08 -7.39 3.36
C GLN A 226 -4.45 -6.63 4.52
N GLU A 227 -3.35 -7.15 5.05
CA GLU A 227 -2.48 -6.49 6.03
C GLU A 227 -1.15 -6.15 5.36
N VAL A 228 -0.63 -4.94 5.59
CA VAL A 228 0.65 -4.45 5.07
C VAL A 228 1.47 -3.82 6.19
N GLY A 229 2.79 -3.86 6.05
CA GLY A 229 3.74 -3.35 7.04
C GLY A 229 3.90 -1.84 6.95
N ALA A 230 3.57 -1.24 5.81
CA ALA A 230 3.29 0.19 5.71
C ALA A 230 2.50 0.49 4.43
N LEU A 231 1.86 1.66 4.42
CA LEU A 231 1.21 2.20 3.23
C LEU A 231 1.84 3.55 2.87
N SER A 232 2.26 3.71 1.62
CA SER A 232 2.81 4.96 1.11
C SER A 232 2.34 5.26 -0.31
N SER A 233 2.69 6.45 -0.80
CA SER A 233 2.39 6.88 -2.16
C SER A 233 3.56 7.62 -2.78
N ARG A 234 3.65 7.59 -4.12
CA ARG A 234 4.67 8.26 -4.94
C ARG A 234 4.03 9.10 -6.04
N GLY A 235 4.78 10.11 -6.52
CA GLY A 235 4.31 11.16 -7.42
C GLY A 235 3.43 12.23 -6.72
N SER A 236 3.03 13.24 -7.49
CA SER A 236 2.27 14.40 -7.01
C SER A 236 0.87 14.55 -7.63
N THR A 237 0.68 14.21 -8.90
CA THR A 237 -0.52 14.54 -9.68
C THR A 237 -1.30 13.34 -10.23
N MET A 238 -0.68 12.16 -10.30
CA MET A 238 -1.39 10.99 -10.84
C MET A 238 -2.53 10.48 -9.95
N SER A 239 -3.49 9.79 -10.57
CA SER A 239 -4.57 9.12 -9.85
C SER A 239 -4.07 7.89 -9.09
N ARG A 240 -4.32 7.86 -7.79
CA ARG A 240 -3.96 6.75 -6.87
C ARG A 240 -5.22 6.31 -6.14
N ARG A 241 -5.57 5.04 -6.26
CA ARG A 241 -6.76 4.51 -5.59
C ARG A 241 -6.48 3.17 -4.91
N ILE A 242 -7.03 3.00 -3.72
CA ILE A 242 -7.16 1.70 -3.10
C ILE A 242 -8.65 1.45 -2.95
N ILE A 243 -9.10 0.30 -3.44
CA ILE A 243 -10.51 -0.06 -3.46
C ILE A 243 -10.72 -1.48 -2.93
N ASN A 244 -11.98 -1.75 -2.58
CA ASN A 244 -12.51 -3.10 -2.61
C ASN A 244 -13.68 -3.14 -3.62
N SER A 245 -13.50 -3.90 -4.70
CA SER A 245 -14.57 -4.14 -5.69
C SER A 245 -15.57 -5.23 -5.27
N GLY A 246 -15.33 -5.91 -4.15
CA GLY A 246 -16.23 -6.92 -3.60
C GLY A 246 -17.52 -6.34 -3.02
N ALA A 247 -18.57 -7.15 -2.94
CA ALA A 247 -19.86 -6.75 -2.39
C ALA A 247 -19.81 -6.48 -0.87
N ASP A 248 -19.04 -7.28 -0.13
CA ASP A 248 -18.90 -7.14 1.31
C ASP A 248 -17.78 -6.18 1.68
N LEU A 249 -17.88 -5.58 2.88
CA LEU A 249 -16.77 -4.84 3.47
C LEU A 249 -15.53 -5.72 3.65
N LYS A 250 -14.37 -5.18 3.26
CA LYS A 250 -13.06 -5.78 3.52
C LYS A 250 -12.08 -4.75 4.06
N ALA A 251 -11.17 -5.21 4.91
CA ALA A 251 -10.22 -4.36 5.59
C ALA A 251 -8.87 -4.31 4.86
N LEU A 252 -8.37 -3.10 4.63
CA LEU A 252 -6.94 -2.87 4.53
C LEU A 252 -6.40 -2.52 5.92
N THR A 253 -5.57 -3.39 6.48
CA THR A 253 -4.85 -3.16 7.74
C THR A 253 -3.45 -2.66 7.43
N VAL A 254 -3.07 -1.52 8.01
CA VAL A 254 -1.75 -0.91 7.89
C VAL A 254 -1.06 -0.95 9.24
N ALA A 255 -0.05 -1.82 9.37
CA ALA A 255 0.66 -2.13 10.61
C ALA A 255 2.04 -1.47 10.68
N GLN A 256 2.08 -0.15 10.50
CA GLN A 256 3.33 0.58 10.29
C GLN A 256 4.05 0.99 11.57
N SER A 257 5.36 0.78 11.58
CA SER A 257 6.25 1.25 12.65
C SER A 257 6.91 2.60 12.33
N ASN A 258 6.92 2.99 11.06
CA ASN A 258 7.47 4.26 10.60
C ASN A 258 6.36 5.16 10.07
N ASP A 259 6.63 6.45 10.01
CA ASP A 259 5.72 7.44 9.47
C ASP A 259 5.68 7.38 7.93
N THR A 260 4.48 7.47 7.36
CA THR A 260 4.29 7.45 5.91
C THR A 260 3.15 8.36 5.49
N VAL A 261 3.14 8.74 4.21
CA VAL A 261 2.08 9.56 3.61
C VAL A 261 1.41 8.79 2.47
N TYR A 262 0.08 8.69 2.53
CA TYR A 262 -0.76 8.23 1.43
C TYR A 262 -1.63 9.37 0.90
N ARG A 263 -1.34 9.78 -0.33
CA ARG A 263 -1.99 10.91 -1.03
C ARG A 263 -3.16 10.47 -1.92
N GLY A 264 -3.39 9.16 -2.05
CA GLY A 264 -4.46 8.63 -2.88
C GLY A 264 -5.81 8.61 -2.18
N GLN A 265 -6.80 8.10 -2.89
CA GLN A 265 -8.15 7.89 -2.36
C GLN A 265 -8.32 6.44 -1.90
N LEU A 266 -9.09 6.26 -0.84
CA LEU A 266 -9.67 5.01 -0.36
C LEU A 266 -11.16 5.04 -0.70
N THR A 267 -11.65 4.08 -1.49
CA THR A 267 -13.07 4.07 -1.93
C THR A 267 -13.67 2.66 -2.00
N GLY A 268 -14.97 2.57 -2.22
CA GLY A 268 -15.71 1.30 -2.32
C GLY A 268 -15.98 0.66 -0.96
N ASN A 269 -16.26 -0.65 -0.96
CA ASN A 269 -16.61 -1.42 0.24
C ASN A 269 -15.37 -1.76 1.09
N LEU A 270 -14.61 -0.73 1.43
CA LEU A 270 -13.33 -0.82 2.11
C LEU A 270 -13.48 -0.31 3.54
N SER A 271 -12.83 -0.97 4.48
CA SER A 271 -12.53 -0.44 5.82
C SER A 271 -11.03 -0.23 5.94
N LEU A 272 -10.60 0.81 6.65
CA LEU A 272 -9.19 1.04 6.94
C LEU A 272 -8.94 0.70 8.41
N VAL A 273 -7.89 -0.07 8.70
CA VAL A 273 -7.40 -0.30 10.07
C VAL A 273 -5.97 0.20 10.16
N LYS A 274 -5.71 1.18 11.02
CA LYS A 274 -4.37 1.68 11.32
C LYS A 274 -3.90 1.09 12.64
N LYS A 275 -2.76 0.40 12.63
CA LYS A 275 -2.06 -0.11 13.82
C LYS A 275 -0.54 0.05 13.68
N GLY A 276 0.21 -0.37 14.69
CA GLY A 276 1.65 -0.13 14.79
C GLY A 276 1.99 1.31 15.17
N GLY A 277 3.12 1.52 15.82
CA GLY A 277 3.47 2.79 16.46
C GLY A 277 3.74 3.99 15.54
N GLY A 278 3.91 3.80 14.24
CA GLY A 278 4.14 4.89 13.28
C GLY A 278 2.87 5.66 12.91
N SER A 279 3.03 6.80 12.26
CA SER A 279 1.94 7.70 11.82
C SER A 279 1.60 7.52 10.35
N LEU A 280 0.31 7.30 10.03
CA LEU A 280 -0.17 7.31 8.65
C LEU A 280 -0.82 8.67 8.36
N THR A 281 -0.22 9.44 7.45
CA THR A 281 -0.79 10.71 6.99
C THR A 281 -1.64 10.49 5.75
N ILE A 282 -2.91 10.89 5.83
CA ILE A 282 -3.89 10.84 4.75
C ILE A 282 -4.15 12.26 4.27
N THR A 283 -3.91 12.53 2.98
CA THR A 283 -4.13 13.87 2.39
C THR A 283 -5.17 13.86 1.26
N GLY A 284 -5.59 12.69 0.78
CA GLY A 284 -6.61 12.57 -0.25
C GLY A 284 -8.04 12.62 0.32
N ASP A 285 -9.02 12.71 -0.58
CA ASP A 285 -10.44 12.62 -0.24
C ASP A 285 -10.91 11.16 -0.26
N ASN A 286 -11.28 10.63 0.89
CA ASN A 286 -11.62 9.22 1.08
C ASN A 286 -13.11 9.03 1.33
N THR A 287 -13.70 8.11 0.57
CA THR A 287 -15.14 7.83 0.53
C THR A 287 -15.43 6.34 0.68
N HIS A 288 -14.50 5.59 1.27
CA HIS A 288 -14.73 4.18 1.59
C HIS A 288 -15.90 4.02 2.56
N ALA A 289 -16.73 3.01 2.31
CA ALA A 289 -18.01 2.83 3.01
C ALA A 289 -17.85 2.31 4.45
N GLY A 290 -16.79 1.54 4.71
CA GLY A 290 -16.50 1.00 6.02
C GLY A 290 -15.84 2.01 6.96
N PRO A 291 -15.72 1.69 8.25
CA PRO A 291 -15.04 2.58 9.19
C PRO A 291 -13.53 2.67 8.93
N THR A 292 -12.95 3.78 9.35
CA THR A 292 -11.52 3.89 9.66
C THR A 292 -11.34 3.60 11.15
N ILE A 293 -10.57 2.58 11.50
CA ILE A 293 -10.30 2.17 12.87
C ILE A 293 -8.83 2.44 13.18
N ILE A 294 -8.55 3.19 14.25
CA ILE A 294 -7.19 3.45 14.74
C ILE A 294 -6.99 2.64 16.00
N GLU A 295 -6.21 1.57 15.90
CA GLU A 295 -5.92 0.64 17.00
C GLU A 295 -4.60 0.92 17.70
N ASP A 296 -3.65 1.58 17.02
CA ASP A 296 -2.35 1.95 17.57
C ASP A 296 -1.64 2.98 16.68
N GLY A 297 -0.72 3.74 17.27
CA GLY A 297 -0.03 4.86 16.65
C GLY A 297 -0.98 5.99 16.24
N ALA A 298 -0.59 6.78 15.24
CA ALA A 298 -1.38 7.93 14.80
C ALA A 298 -1.94 7.79 13.38
N LEU A 299 -3.15 8.30 13.17
CA LEU A 299 -3.63 8.73 11.86
C LEU A 299 -3.59 10.26 11.81
N VAL A 300 -2.83 10.82 10.87
CA VAL A 300 -2.79 12.25 10.60
C VAL A 300 -3.72 12.55 9.43
N LEU A 301 -4.89 13.10 9.72
CA LEU A 301 -5.90 13.45 8.74
C LEU A 301 -5.69 14.89 8.27
N ASN A 302 -5.13 15.05 7.07
CA ASN A 302 -4.95 16.34 6.39
C ASN A 302 -5.72 16.44 5.07
N GLY A 303 -6.55 15.44 4.78
CA GLY A 303 -7.53 15.42 3.69
C GLY A 303 -8.93 15.20 4.24
N VAL A 304 -9.73 14.40 3.54
CA VAL A 304 -11.11 14.07 3.95
C VAL A 304 -11.26 12.57 4.20
N ILE A 305 -11.98 12.20 5.26
CA ILE A 305 -12.57 10.88 5.45
C ILE A 305 -14.06 11.10 5.69
N ALA A 306 -14.89 10.85 4.67
CA ALA A 306 -16.33 11.09 4.75
C ALA A 306 -17.07 10.09 5.67
N GLY A 307 -16.47 8.91 5.91
CA GLY A 307 -17.01 7.86 6.76
C GLY A 307 -16.78 8.10 8.26
N SER A 308 -17.01 7.05 9.04
CA SER A 308 -16.74 7.07 10.49
C SER A 308 -15.28 6.77 10.80
N ILE A 309 -14.74 7.46 11.80
CA ILE A 309 -13.45 7.19 12.43
C ILE A 309 -13.69 6.70 13.86
N ILE A 310 -13.12 5.55 14.19
CA ILE A 310 -13.15 4.95 15.53
C ILE A 310 -11.74 4.95 16.09
N VAL A 311 -11.52 5.69 17.17
CA VAL A 311 -10.24 5.77 17.86
C VAL A 311 -10.30 4.82 19.07
N LYS A 312 -9.53 3.72 19.01
CA LYS A 312 -9.45 2.73 20.08
C LYS A 312 -8.28 3.03 21.03
N ILE A 313 -8.14 2.20 22.06
CA ILE A 313 -7.01 2.22 22.99
C ILE A 313 -5.67 2.25 22.26
N GLY A 314 -4.80 3.22 22.59
CA GLY A 314 -3.49 3.38 21.97
C GLY A 314 -3.51 4.10 20.60
N GLY A 315 -4.69 4.26 20.00
CA GLY A 315 -4.87 5.02 18.77
C GLY A 315 -4.94 6.53 19.02
N VAL A 316 -4.34 7.30 18.10
CA VAL A 316 -4.42 8.75 18.07
C VAL A 316 -4.95 9.22 16.72
N LEU A 317 -6.02 10.01 16.71
CA LEU A 317 -6.42 10.81 15.55
C LEU A 317 -5.87 12.22 15.71
N ARG A 318 -5.21 12.73 14.67
CA ARG A 318 -4.73 14.11 14.64
C ARG A 318 -4.79 14.71 13.23
N GLY A 319 -4.40 15.96 13.06
CA GLY A 319 -4.34 16.66 11.77
C GLY A 319 -5.40 17.76 11.65
N THR A 320 -5.49 18.37 10.46
CA THR A 320 -6.35 19.55 10.20
C THR A 320 -7.46 19.31 9.17
N GLY A 321 -7.69 18.06 8.80
CA GLY A 321 -8.64 17.66 7.77
C GLY A 321 -10.08 17.58 8.25
N HIS A 322 -10.92 16.90 7.45
CA HIS A 322 -12.34 16.70 7.70
C HIS A 322 -12.67 15.22 7.92
N ALA A 323 -13.35 14.92 9.01
CA ALA A 323 -13.90 13.61 9.31
C ALA A 323 -15.43 13.66 9.25
N GLY A 324 -16.07 12.60 8.73
CA GLY A 324 -17.53 12.49 8.73
C GLY A 324 -18.06 12.32 10.15
N LEU A 325 -17.70 11.22 10.82
CA LEU A 325 -18.06 10.96 12.22
C LEU A 325 -16.80 10.59 13.01
N ILE A 326 -16.73 10.97 14.29
CA ILE A 326 -15.65 10.53 15.19
C ILE A 326 -16.24 9.88 16.42
N SER A 327 -15.73 8.68 16.76
CA SER A 327 -16.01 7.96 17.98
C SER A 327 -14.72 7.67 18.74
N VAL A 328 -14.58 8.26 19.93
CA VAL A 328 -13.40 8.13 20.79
C VAL A 328 -13.70 7.14 21.90
N GLN A 329 -13.17 5.93 21.77
CA GLN A 329 -13.37 4.84 22.73
C GLN A 329 -12.39 4.94 23.91
N ASN A 330 -12.51 4.02 24.86
CA ASN A 330 -11.64 3.95 26.03
C ASN A 330 -10.15 3.85 25.61
N GLY A 331 -9.34 4.79 26.10
CA GLY A 331 -7.91 4.90 25.82
C GLY A 331 -7.56 5.50 24.44
N GLY A 332 -8.55 5.92 23.65
CA GLY A 332 -8.33 6.62 22.38
C GLY A 332 -8.13 8.13 22.60
N THR A 333 -7.32 8.76 21.76
CA THR A 333 -7.06 10.20 21.81
C THR A 333 -7.38 10.88 20.49
N VAL A 334 -8.12 11.99 20.54
CA VAL A 334 -8.21 12.96 19.44
C VAL A 334 -7.38 14.18 19.83
N SER A 335 -6.48 14.60 18.95
CA SER A 335 -5.58 15.74 19.12
C SER A 335 -5.63 16.54 17.83
N PRO A 336 -6.49 17.58 17.71
CA PRO A 336 -6.48 18.42 16.52
C PRO A 336 -5.08 18.92 16.20
N GLY A 337 -4.78 19.16 14.92
CA GLY A 337 -3.43 19.59 14.48
C GLY A 337 -2.42 18.45 14.25
N HIS A 338 -1.38 18.74 13.48
CA HIS A 338 -0.16 17.88 13.39
C HIS A 338 1.03 18.58 14.09
N ASP A 339 1.02 19.91 14.03
CA ASP A 339 1.45 20.82 15.10
C ASP A 339 0.16 21.41 15.73
N LEU A 340 -0.08 22.72 15.57
CA LEU A 340 -1.29 23.40 16.02
C LEU A 340 -2.33 23.54 14.90
N GLY A 341 -3.62 23.29 15.16
CA GLY A 341 -4.66 23.63 14.20
C GLY A 341 -6.06 23.07 14.45
N THR A 342 -6.94 23.27 13.46
CA THR A 342 -8.35 22.89 13.57
C THR A 342 -8.61 21.56 12.88
N LEU A 343 -9.15 20.59 13.62
CA LEU A 343 -9.73 19.36 13.08
C LEU A 343 -11.24 19.54 12.92
N HIS A 344 -11.77 19.19 11.74
CA HIS A 344 -13.18 19.37 11.42
C HIS A 344 -13.93 18.02 11.46
N VAL A 345 -15.12 18.03 12.04
CA VAL A 345 -16.05 16.89 12.07
C VAL A 345 -17.35 17.33 11.42
N ASP A 346 -17.65 16.81 10.24
CA ASP A 346 -18.81 17.24 9.46
C ASP A 346 -20.14 16.69 10.03
N GLY A 347 -20.07 15.61 10.80
CA GLY A 347 -21.19 14.98 11.50
C GLY A 347 -20.99 14.96 13.02
N THR A 348 -21.41 13.87 13.68
CA THR A 348 -21.36 13.72 15.13
C THR A 348 -19.96 13.40 15.64
N TYR A 349 -19.59 14.06 16.74
CA TYR A 349 -18.45 13.69 17.58
C TYR A 349 -18.95 13.04 18.88
N THR A 350 -18.50 11.82 19.17
CA THR A 350 -18.81 11.09 20.40
C THR A 350 -17.52 10.72 21.12
N GLN A 351 -17.34 11.26 22.34
CA GLN A 351 -16.30 10.82 23.26
C GLN A 351 -16.93 10.03 24.41
N PHE A 352 -16.48 8.79 24.61
CA PHE A 352 -16.91 7.94 25.73
C PHE A 352 -16.06 8.20 26.99
N ALA A 353 -16.49 7.67 28.14
CA ALA A 353 -15.87 7.88 29.47
C ALA A 353 -14.35 7.69 29.57
N GLY A 354 -13.76 6.86 28.70
CA GLY A 354 -12.32 6.63 28.67
C GLY A 354 -11.58 7.30 27.52
N GLY A 355 -12.29 8.05 26.67
CA GLY A 355 -11.70 8.78 25.55
C GLY A 355 -11.10 10.12 26.00
N LYS A 356 -10.21 10.65 25.18
CA LYS A 356 -9.51 11.92 25.43
C LYS A 356 -9.56 12.85 24.23
N LEU A 357 -9.86 14.13 24.49
CA LEU A 357 -9.55 15.26 23.63
C LEU A 357 -8.31 15.95 24.19
N PHE A 358 -7.23 15.98 23.42
CA PHE A 358 -5.98 16.66 23.76
C PHE A 358 -5.87 17.93 22.91
N VAL A 359 -5.58 19.07 23.55
CA VAL A 359 -5.54 20.39 22.94
C VAL A 359 -4.24 21.08 23.30
N GLU A 360 -3.48 21.50 22.30
CA GLU A 360 -2.21 22.19 22.45
C GLU A 360 -2.40 23.70 22.25
N LEU A 361 -1.83 24.52 23.14
CA LEU A 361 -1.84 25.98 23.03
C LEU A 361 -0.42 26.51 22.85
N GLY A 362 -0.14 27.19 21.73
CA GLY A 362 1.15 27.85 21.48
C GLY A 362 1.11 29.37 21.60
N SER A 363 -0.04 29.99 21.33
CA SER A 363 -0.29 31.43 21.53
C SER A 363 -1.80 31.73 21.46
N ILE A 364 -2.19 32.99 21.65
CA ILE A 364 -3.59 33.43 21.48
C ILE A 364 -4.10 33.29 20.04
N ASN A 365 -3.22 33.12 19.05
CA ASN A 365 -3.57 33.00 17.62
C ASN A 365 -3.20 31.63 17.02
N SER A 366 -2.64 30.73 17.83
CA SER A 366 -2.17 29.43 17.36
C SER A 366 -2.36 28.43 18.47
N PHE A 367 -3.39 27.61 18.32
CA PHE A 367 -3.80 26.59 19.25
C PHE A 367 -4.69 25.57 18.52
N ASP A 368 -4.87 24.42 19.15
CA ASP A 368 -5.74 23.38 18.64
C ASP A 368 -7.21 23.68 18.84
N LYS A 369 -8.02 23.32 17.85
CA LYS A 369 -9.46 23.42 17.91
C LYS A 369 -10.13 22.18 17.33
N LEU A 370 -11.12 21.66 18.04
CA LEU A 370 -12.06 20.71 17.46
C LEU A 370 -13.32 21.47 17.01
N GLN A 371 -13.63 21.40 15.72
CA GLN A 371 -14.84 22.02 15.15
C GLN A 371 -15.81 20.93 14.69
N VAL A 372 -17.01 20.89 15.28
CA VAL A 372 -18.03 19.88 14.99
C VAL A 372 -19.26 20.54 14.33
N MET A 373 -19.61 20.12 13.12
CA MET A 373 -20.80 20.62 12.42
C MET A 373 -22.09 19.89 12.83
N GLY A 374 -21.97 18.75 13.50
CA GLY A 374 -23.10 17.97 14.03
C GLY A 374 -23.26 18.05 15.56
N ASP A 375 -23.94 17.04 16.09
CA ASP A 375 -24.09 16.84 17.53
C ASP A 375 -22.75 16.50 18.18
N ILE A 376 -22.62 16.89 19.46
CA ILE A 376 -21.45 16.54 20.26
C ILE A 376 -21.88 15.83 21.54
N MET A 377 -21.31 14.65 21.78
CA MET A 377 -21.48 13.87 23.02
C MET A 377 -20.15 13.82 23.77
N LEU A 378 -20.12 14.44 24.94
CA LEU A 378 -18.90 14.60 25.75
C LEU A 378 -18.96 13.76 27.01
N ASP A 379 -17.85 13.07 27.28
CA ASP A 379 -17.52 12.35 28.50
C ASP A 379 -15.98 12.29 28.60
N GLY A 380 -15.41 11.57 29.57
CA GLY A 380 -13.98 11.32 29.66
C GLY A 380 -13.16 12.59 29.90
N ILE A 381 -12.05 12.73 29.18
CA ILE A 381 -11.01 13.72 29.49
C ILE A 381 -10.93 14.80 28.39
N LEU A 382 -10.93 16.06 28.81
CA LEU A 382 -10.30 17.15 28.07
C LEU A 382 -8.95 17.45 28.72
N GLU A 383 -7.87 17.44 27.95
CA GLU A 383 -6.53 17.76 28.43
C GLU A 383 -5.96 18.91 27.60
N LEU A 384 -5.53 19.98 28.27
CA LEU A 384 -4.79 21.09 27.67
C LEU A 384 -3.30 20.95 27.95
N SER A 385 -2.47 21.33 26.97
CA SER A 385 -1.02 21.51 27.14
C SER A 385 -0.56 22.86 26.61
N LEU A 386 0.52 23.38 27.18
CA LEU A 386 1.19 24.60 26.71
C LEU A 386 2.44 24.19 25.93
N GLN A 387 2.56 24.66 24.69
CA GLN A 387 3.68 24.35 23.80
C GLN A 387 4.80 25.36 23.92
N ASP A 388 6.03 24.94 23.64
CA ASP A 388 7.22 25.80 23.48
C ASP A 388 7.44 26.85 24.60
N GLY A 389 7.07 26.50 25.84
CA GLY A 389 7.20 27.39 26.99
C GLY A 389 6.21 28.56 26.99
N PHE A 390 5.11 28.45 26.23
CA PHE A 390 4.02 29.42 26.23
C PHE A 390 3.50 29.64 27.66
N VAL A 391 3.45 30.91 28.09
CA VAL A 391 2.91 31.32 29.38
C VAL A 391 1.68 32.19 29.14
N PRO A 392 0.46 31.67 29.35
CA PRO A 392 -0.75 32.46 29.23
C PRO A 392 -0.79 33.62 30.24
N SER A 393 -1.27 34.78 29.77
CA SER A 393 -1.50 35.98 30.60
C SER A 393 -2.99 36.13 30.93
N SER A 394 -3.28 36.82 32.05
CA SER A 394 -4.66 37.21 32.39
C SER A 394 -5.37 37.90 31.23
N GLY A 395 -6.63 37.53 30.99
CA GLY A 395 -7.48 38.01 29.90
C GLY A 395 -7.35 37.23 28.59
N MET A 396 -6.41 36.29 28.45
CA MET A 396 -6.36 35.42 27.27
C MET A 396 -7.56 34.46 27.26
N SER A 397 -8.10 34.19 26.07
CA SER A 397 -9.22 33.27 25.87
C SER A 397 -9.00 32.44 24.61
N PHE A 398 -9.16 31.13 24.73
CA PHE A 398 -8.92 30.16 23.66
C PHE A 398 -10.23 29.47 23.31
N ASP A 399 -10.57 29.46 22.03
CA ASP A 399 -11.78 28.83 21.51
C ASP A 399 -11.48 27.41 21.01
N VAL A 400 -11.47 26.45 21.93
CA VAL A 400 -10.89 25.13 21.69
C VAL A 400 -11.90 24.10 21.16
N LEU A 401 -13.20 24.44 21.19
CA LEU A 401 -14.27 23.49 20.90
C LEU A 401 -15.54 24.16 20.36
N ASP A 402 -15.87 23.91 19.10
CA ASP A 402 -17.13 24.35 18.50
C ASP A 402 -18.06 23.18 18.18
N TRP A 403 -19.37 23.42 18.31
CA TRP A 403 -20.41 22.53 17.78
C TRP A 403 -21.61 23.34 17.27
N SER A 404 -22.25 22.88 16.19
CA SER A 404 -23.52 23.48 15.71
C SER A 404 -24.78 22.64 16.00
N GLY A 405 -24.62 21.38 16.39
CA GLY A 405 -25.73 20.51 16.80
C GLY A 405 -26.06 20.59 18.29
N ILE A 406 -26.61 19.51 18.83
CA ILE A 406 -26.94 19.38 20.25
C ILE A 406 -25.70 18.91 21.01
N ARG A 407 -25.37 19.61 22.11
CA ARG A 407 -24.42 19.10 23.11
C ARG A 407 -25.12 18.22 24.13
N SER A 408 -24.61 17.02 24.31
CA SER A 408 -24.96 16.11 25.40
C SER A 408 -23.73 15.78 26.25
N GLY A 409 -23.94 15.67 27.57
CA GLY A 409 -22.85 15.41 28.52
C GLY A 409 -21.84 16.56 28.66
N THR A 410 -20.79 16.29 29.43
CA THR A 410 -19.65 17.17 29.70
C THR A 410 -18.42 16.30 29.87
N PHE A 411 -17.21 16.85 29.71
CA PHE A 411 -16.01 16.10 30.10
C PHE A 411 -16.09 15.77 31.59
N SER A 412 -15.91 14.49 31.92
CA SER A 412 -15.85 13.99 33.29
C SER A 412 -14.60 14.51 34.01
N THR A 413 -13.55 14.83 33.28
CA THR A 413 -12.32 15.46 33.81
C THR A 413 -11.80 16.49 32.83
N VAL A 414 -11.45 17.67 33.35
CA VAL A 414 -10.76 18.73 32.59
C VAL A 414 -9.38 18.90 33.23
N MET A 415 -8.34 18.47 32.52
CA MET A 415 -6.94 18.55 32.94
C MET A 415 -6.32 19.79 32.32
N LEU A 416 -5.94 20.73 33.17
CA LEU A 416 -5.38 22.01 32.74
C LEU A 416 -3.95 22.16 33.29
N PRO A 417 -3.02 22.71 32.50
CA PRO A 417 -1.65 22.92 32.94
C PRO A 417 -1.62 24.02 34.02
N PRO A 418 -0.66 23.98 34.95
CA PRO A 418 -0.53 25.02 35.97
C PRO A 418 -0.23 26.38 35.34
N LEU A 419 -0.74 27.45 35.95
CA LEU A 419 -0.45 28.82 35.56
C LEU A 419 0.40 29.52 36.62
N PRO A 420 1.27 30.47 36.24
CA PRO A 420 2.10 31.20 37.20
C PRO A 420 1.32 32.31 37.91
N ASN A 421 1.96 32.92 38.91
CA ASN A 421 1.53 34.20 39.52
C ASN A 421 0.11 34.20 40.12
N GLY A 422 -0.42 33.04 40.50
CA GLY A 422 -1.77 32.93 41.07
C GLY A 422 -2.90 33.05 40.05
N LEU A 423 -2.58 33.05 38.74
CA LEU A 423 -3.57 32.95 37.68
C LEU A 423 -4.27 31.60 37.73
N PHE A 424 -5.51 31.57 37.26
CA PHE A 424 -6.29 30.34 37.16
C PHE A 424 -7.05 30.28 35.84
N TRP A 425 -7.37 29.05 35.43
CA TRP A 425 -8.19 28.83 34.26
C TRP A 425 -9.67 28.99 34.60
N ASN A 426 -10.40 29.69 33.74
CA ASN A 426 -11.83 29.84 33.79
C ASN A 426 -12.48 29.05 32.65
N THR A 427 -13.21 28.00 33.02
CA THR A 427 -13.90 27.09 32.09
C THR A 427 -15.40 27.33 32.02
N SER A 428 -15.90 28.44 32.58
CA SER A 428 -17.35 28.74 32.65
C SER A 428 -18.02 28.81 31.26
N LYS A 429 -17.25 29.11 30.21
CA LYS A 429 -17.72 29.20 28.82
C LYS A 429 -17.46 27.95 27.98
N LEU A 430 -16.76 26.94 28.50
CA LEU A 430 -16.38 25.76 27.73
C LEU A 430 -17.60 25.05 27.12
N TYR A 431 -18.67 24.90 27.90
CA TYR A 431 -19.88 24.19 27.50
C TYR A 431 -20.99 25.08 26.93
N VAL A 432 -20.67 26.36 26.69
CA VAL A 432 -21.57 27.37 26.12
C VAL A 432 -21.07 27.85 24.77
N SER A 433 -19.78 28.18 24.69
CA SER A 433 -19.16 28.74 23.49
C SER A 433 -17.80 28.12 23.17
N GLY A 434 -17.39 27.03 23.84
CA GLY A 434 -16.09 26.40 23.57
C GLY A 434 -14.87 27.05 24.21
N HIS A 435 -15.07 28.16 24.94
CA HIS A 435 -13.95 28.98 25.38
C HIS A 435 -13.40 28.59 26.76
N ILE A 436 -12.08 28.59 26.87
CA ILE A 436 -11.34 28.55 28.14
C ILE A 436 -10.51 29.83 28.25
N SER A 437 -10.62 30.55 29.36
CA SER A 437 -9.87 31.80 29.59
C SER A 437 -8.95 31.74 30.80
N VAL A 438 -8.07 32.72 30.93
CA VAL A 438 -7.15 32.90 32.05
C VAL A 438 -7.54 34.15 32.80
N ASP A 439 -7.75 34.03 34.11
CA ASP A 439 -8.11 35.14 35.00
C ASP A 439 -6.99 35.46 35.99
#